data_AF-A0A7V9PXX3-F1
#
_entry.id   AF-A0A7V9PXX3-F1
#
_cell.length_a   1.000
_cell.length_b   1.000
_cell.length_c   1.000
_cell.angle_alpha   90.00
_cell.angle_beta   90.00
_cell.angle_gamma   90.00
#
_symmetry.space_group_name_H-M   'P 1'
#
loop_
_entity.id
_entity.type
_entity.pdbx_description
1 polymer ?
#
loop_
_entity_poly.entity_id
_entity_poly.type
_entity_poly.pdbx_seq_one_letter_code
_entity_poly.pdbx_strand_id
1 'polypeptide(L)'
;VRDVRTHLEPFKEVAAGEEIAVDETAVERAVRDETGAPPRELRFVRTDEGIVAFLTLAVGGETSLAEAHVQASAVEERVRSAVPGIADVVVHTEP
;
A
#
# COMPACT_ATOMS: atom_id res chain seq x y z
N VAL A 1 2.55 -27.48 16.44
CA VAL A 1 3.53 -26.42 16.10
C VAL A 1 2.82 -25.38 15.25
N ARG A 2 2.72 -24.16 15.79
CA ARG A 2 2.62 -22.84 15.13
C ARG A 2 1.59 -22.65 14.01
N ASP A 3 0.54 -21.90 14.32
CA ASP A 3 0.38 -20.60 13.67
C ASP A 3 -0.22 -19.62 14.70
N VAL A 4 0.64 -18.78 15.27
CA VAL A 4 0.26 -17.73 16.22
C VAL A 4 -0.13 -16.54 15.37
N ARG A 5 -1.44 -16.35 15.17
CA ARG A 5 -1.97 -15.09 14.66
C ARG A 5 -1.86 -14.03 15.75
N THR A 6 -0.72 -13.37 15.79
CA THR A 6 -0.50 -12.16 16.56
C THR A 6 -1.36 -11.05 15.94
N HIS A 7 -2.43 -10.69 16.64
CA HIS A 7 -3.30 -9.52 16.47
C HIS A 7 -3.64 -9.11 15.02
N LEU A 8 -4.77 -9.61 14.52
CA LEU A 8 -5.52 -8.92 13.48
C LEU A 8 -6.40 -7.91 14.21
N GLU A 9 -5.89 -6.69 14.43
CA GLU A 9 -6.76 -5.56 14.74
C GLU A 9 -7.83 -5.53 13.64
N PRO A 10 -9.12 -5.51 14.00
CA PRO A 10 -10.16 -5.65 13.01
C PRO A 10 -10.04 -4.50 12.02
N PHE A 11 -9.74 -4.79 10.75
CA PHE A 11 -9.83 -3.91 9.58
C PHE A 11 -11.21 -3.22 9.41
N LYS A 12 -12.12 -3.34 10.38
CA LYS A 12 -13.42 -2.67 10.41
C LYS A 12 -13.35 -1.20 10.82
N GLU A 13 -12.30 -0.73 11.50
CA GLU A 13 -12.19 0.69 11.86
C GLU A 13 -11.55 1.54 10.76
N VAL A 14 -10.64 0.99 9.94
CA VAL A 14 -10.09 1.73 8.78
C VAL A 14 -11.12 1.93 7.67
N ALA A 15 -12.20 1.15 7.66
CA ALA A 15 -13.33 1.30 6.73
C ALA A 15 -14.34 2.39 7.15
N ALA A 16 -14.13 3.08 8.28
CA ALA A 16 -14.94 4.25 8.68
C ALA A 16 -14.39 5.57 8.12
N GLY A 17 -13.30 5.52 7.34
CA GLY A 17 -12.73 6.71 6.72
C GLY A 17 -13.41 7.10 5.41
N GLU A 18 -13.35 8.39 5.09
CA GLU A 18 -13.85 8.92 3.81
C GLU A 18 -12.83 8.58 2.71
N GLU A 19 -13.28 7.94 1.63
CA GLU A 19 -12.45 7.76 0.44
C GLU A 19 -12.19 9.11 -0.19
N ILE A 20 -10.92 9.47 -0.33
CA ILE A 20 -10.51 10.77 -0.85
C ILE A 20 -9.82 10.63 -2.20
N ALA A 21 -10.11 11.58 -3.09
CA ALA A 21 -9.36 11.74 -4.32
C ALA A 21 -8.00 12.37 -4.01
N VAL A 22 -6.96 11.54 -3.98
CA VAL A 22 -5.55 11.96 -3.96
C VAL A 22 -5.03 11.91 -5.40
N ASP A 23 -3.94 12.61 -5.69
CA ASP A 23 -3.22 12.52 -6.97
C ASP A 23 -2.68 11.09 -7.20
N GLU A 24 -3.57 10.19 -7.60
CA GLU A 24 -3.30 8.80 -7.95
C GLU A 24 -2.27 8.72 -9.08
N THR A 25 -2.28 9.67 -10.00
CA THR A 25 -1.35 9.71 -11.14
C THR A 25 0.10 9.81 -10.68
N ALA A 26 0.39 10.56 -9.61
CA ALA A 26 1.74 10.67 -9.07
C ALA A 26 2.19 9.35 -8.43
N VAL A 27 1.28 8.71 -7.70
CA VAL A 27 1.52 7.43 -7.04
C VAL A 27 1.65 6.29 -8.04
N GLU A 28 0.77 6.18 -9.01
CA GLU A 28 0.84 5.20 -10.09
C GLU A 28 2.15 5.31 -10.87
N ARG A 29 2.63 6.54 -11.13
CA ARG A 29 3.93 6.74 -11.78
C ARG A 29 5.07 6.26 -10.89
N ALA A 30 5.05 6.58 -9.60
CA ALA A 30 6.06 6.12 -8.65
C ALA A 30 6.08 4.59 -8.56
N VAL A 31 4.90 3.95 -8.46
CA VAL A 31 4.77 2.49 -8.43
C VAL A 31 5.31 1.87 -9.72
N ARG A 32 4.97 2.44 -10.89
CA ARG A 32 5.45 1.95 -12.18
C ARG A 32 6.96 2.08 -12.33
N ASP A 33 7.55 3.15 -11.83
CA ASP A 33 9.00 3.38 -11.88
C ASP A 33 9.75 2.31 -11.06
N GLU A 34 9.20 1.92 -9.91
CA GLU A 34 9.81 0.94 -9.01
C GLU A 34 9.52 -0.52 -9.38
N THR A 35 8.29 -0.82 -9.79
CA THR A 35 7.84 -2.21 -10.03
C THR A 35 7.77 -2.59 -11.52
N GLY A 36 7.87 -1.60 -12.41
CA GLY A 36 7.68 -1.78 -13.86
C GLY A 36 6.22 -1.91 -14.30
N ALA A 37 5.28 -2.05 -13.37
CA ALA A 37 3.86 -2.24 -13.62
C ALA A 37 3.01 -1.22 -12.84
N PRO A 38 1.80 -0.87 -13.31
CA PRO A 38 0.88 -0.11 -12.47
C PRO A 38 0.41 -0.96 -11.27
N PRO A 39 0.02 -0.32 -10.15
CA PRO A 39 -0.67 -1.02 -9.08
C PRO A 39 -1.99 -1.61 -9.62
N ARG A 40 -2.37 -2.80 -9.15
CA ARG A 40 -3.67 -3.43 -9.49
C ARG A 40 -4.83 -2.66 -8.87
N GLU A 41 -4.62 -2.17 -7.66
CA GLU A 41 -5.61 -1.38 -6.92
C GLU A 41 -4.89 -0.29 -6.16
N LEU A 42 -5.48 0.91 -6.16
CA LEU A 42 -5.02 2.06 -5.44
C LEU A 42 -6.22 2.70 -4.76
N ARG A 43 -6.13 2.88 -3.44
CA ARG A 43 -7.23 3.44 -2.66
C ARG A 43 -6.71 4.28 -1.52
N PHE A 44 -7.26 5.47 -1.34
CA PHE A 44 -6.90 6.36 -0.23
C PHE A 44 -8.09 6.57 0.68
N VAL A 45 -7.89 6.35 1.97
CA VAL A 45 -8.93 6.44 2.97
C VAL A 45 -8.49 7.44 4.03
N ARG A 46 -9.28 8.48 4.27
CA ARG A 46 -9.00 9.46 5.32
C ARG A 46 -9.64 9.01 6.63
N THR A 47 -8.81 8.75 7.63
CA THR A 47 -9.20 8.45 9.00
C THR A 47 -8.95 9.67 9.91
N ASP A 48 -9.40 9.59 11.16
CA ASP A 48 -9.13 10.60 12.19
C ASP A 48 -7.63 10.76 12.51
N GLU A 49 -6.82 9.72 12.31
CA GLU A 49 -5.36 9.74 12.51
C GLU A 49 -4.58 10.24 11.28
N GLY A 50 -5.20 10.20 10.09
CA GLY A 50 -4.62 10.74 8.85
C GLY A 50 -5.05 9.96 7.61
N ILE A 51 -4.31 10.11 6.52
CA ILE A 51 -4.63 9.39 5.27
C ILE A 51 -3.95 8.02 5.29
N VAL A 52 -4.71 6.97 5.04
CA VAL A 52 -4.22 5.61 4.85
C VAL A 52 -4.26 5.29 3.36
N ALA A 53 -3.11 4.94 2.78
CA ALA A 53 -3.03 4.54 1.38
C ALA A 53 -2.97 3.01 1.27
N PHE A 54 -3.92 2.42 0.57
CA PHE A 54 -3.95 1.01 0.22
C PHE A 54 -3.47 0.82 -1.21
N LEU A 55 -2.44 0.01 -1.39
CA LEU A 55 -1.87 -0.30 -2.69
C LEU A 55 -1.79 -1.81 -2.87
N THR A 56 -2.23 -2.29 -4.01
CA THR A 56 -2.07 -3.70 -4.39
C THR A 56 -1.10 -3.80 -5.57
N LEU A 57 0.01 -4.48 -5.36
CA LEU A 57 1.07 -4.71 -6.35
C LEU A 57 0.94 -6.12 -6.93
N ALA A 58 1.03 -6.20 -8.26
CA ALA A 58 1.23 -7.47 -8.94
C ALA A 58 2.72 -7.83 -8.85
N VAL A 59 3.06 -8.86 -8.10
CA VAL A 59 4.41 -9.45 -8.13
C VAL A 59 4.37 -10.66 -9.05
N GLY A 60 5.42 -10.88 -9.84
CA GLY A 60 5.47 -12.08 -10.67
C GLY A 60 5.56 -13.31 -9.78
N GLY A 61 4.97 -14.44 -10.18
CA GLY A 61 5.11 -15.71 -9.43
C GLY A 61 6.56 -16.20 -9.29
N GLU A 62 7.49 -15.63 -10.07
CA GLU A 62 8.94 -15.87 -10.00
C GLU A 62 9.67 -14.87 -9.08
N THR A 63 8.99 -13.81 -8.63
CA THR A 63 9.51 -12.80 -7.72
C THR A 63 9.60 -13.38 -6.31
N SER A 64 10.79 -13.31 -5.72
CA SER A 64 10.99 -13.74 -4.33
C SER A 64 10.25 -12.81 -3.36
N LEU A 65 9.77 -13.35 -2.24
CA LEU A 65 9.13 -12.56 -1.18
C LEU A 65 10.03 -11.39 -0.71
N ALA A 66 11.34 -11.59 -0.70
CA ALA A 66 12.31 -10.54 -0.37
C ALA A 66 12.29 -9.38 -1.37
N GLU A 67 12.26 -9.67 -2.67
CA GLU A 67 12.18 -8.65 -3.73
C GLU A 67 10.83 -7.93 -3.67
N ALA A 68 9.74 -8.66 -3.46
CA ALA A 68 8.41 -8.10 -3.25
C ALA A 68 8.37 -7.15 -2.04
N HIS A 69 9.03 -7.51 -0.94
CA HIS A 69 9.15 -6.66 0.24
C HIS A 69 9.99 -5.42 -0.03
N VAL A 70 11.12 -5.53 -0.74
CA VAL A 70 11.96 -4.38 -1.11
C VAL A 70 11.16 -3.40 -1.97
N GLN A 71 10.45 -3.91 -2.97
CA GLN A 71 9.56 -3.11 -3.82
C GLN A 71 8.45 -2.44 -3.02
N ALA A 72 7.78 -3.19 -2.14
CA ALA A 72 6.73 -2.65 -1.28
C ALA A 72 7.25 -1.52 -0.39
N SER A 73 8.38 -1.71 0.29
CA SER A 73 8.98 -0.68 1.14
C SER A 73 9.39 0.57 0.35
N ALA A 74 9.98 0.41 -0.84
CA ALA A 74 10.36 1.55 -1.68
C ALA A 74 9.14 2.36 -2.15
N VAL A 75 8.07 1.66 -2.56
CA VAL A 75 6.79 2.27 -2.91
C VAL A 75 6.19 2.99 -1.71
N GLU A 76 6.20 2.38 -0.53
CA GLU A 76 5.67 2.95 0.72
C GLU A 76 6.29 4.31 1.04
N GLU A 77 7.63 4.36 1.07
CA GLU A 77 8.37 5.58 1.36
C GLU A 77 8.11 6.67 0.32
N ARG A 78 8.02 6.28 -0.96
CA ARG A 78 7.79 7.21 -2.06
C ARG A 78 6.39 7.79 -2.06
N VAL A 79 5.38 6.97 -1.77
CA VAL A 79 3.98 7.39 -1.60
C VAL A 79 3.85 8.33 -0.42
N ARG A 80 4.44 7.98 0.72
CA ARG A 80 4.46 8.83 1.93
C ARG A 80 5.14 10.17 1.68
N SER A 81 6.20 10.20 0.88
CA SER A 81 6.88 11.44 0.52
C SER A 81 6.15 12.28 -0.53
N ALA A 82 5.38 11.65 -1.42
CA ALA A 82 4.65 12.33 -2.49
C ALA A 82 3.36 13.01 -1.97
N VAL A 83 2.73 12.42 -0.96
CA VAL A 83 1.44 12.89 -0.42
C VAL A 83 1.62 13.32 1.05
N PRO A 84 1.81 14.62 1.31
CA PRO A 84 1.86 15.12 2.68
C PRO A 84 0.50 14.91 3.37
N GLY A 85 0.49 14.14 4.46
CA GLY A 85 -0.74 13.80 5.21
C GLY A 85 -1.06 12.31 5.28
N ILE A 86 -0.30 11.47 4.57
CA ILE A 86 -0.34 10.03 4.77
C ILE A 86 0.20 9.67 6.16
N ALA A 87 -0.66 9.08 6.98
CA ALA A 87 -0.32 8.54 8.29
C ALA A 87 0.23 7.12 8.16
N ASP A 88 -0.38 6.31 7.26
CA ASP A 88 -0.04 4.90 7.09
C ASP A 88 -0.18 4.46 5.63
N VAL A 89 0.61 3.47 5.21
CA VAL A 89 0.57 2.93 3.85
C VAL A 89 0.57 1.41 3.94
N VAL A 90 -0.45 0.79 3.38
CA VAL A 90 -0.65 -0.65 3.38
C VAL A 90 -0.41 -1.17 1.97
N VAL A 91 0.66 -1.94 1.79
CA VAL A 91 1.00 -2.56 0.50
C VAL A 91 0.69 -4.05 0.52
N HIS A 92 -0.19 -4.48 -0.38
CA HIS A 92 -0.51 -5.88 -0.62
C HIS A 92 0.20 -6.37 -1.88
N THR A 93 1.06 -7.38 -1.76
CA THR A 93 1.71 -8.02 -2.91
C THR A 93 0.99 -9.32 -3.24
N GLU A 94 0.40 -9.40 -4.44
CA GLU A 94 -0.26 -10.61 -4.93
C GLU A 94 0.54 -11.23 -6.09
N PRO A 95 0.78 -12.56 -6.09
CA PRO A 95 1.41 -13.26 -7.20
C PRO A 95 0.55 -13.32 -8.49
#